data_AF-A0A7W1KKM8-F1
#
_entry.id   AF-A0A7W1KKM8-F1
#
_cell.length_a   1.000
_cell.length_b   1.000
_cell.length_c   1.000
_cell.angle_alpha   90.00
_cell.angle_beta   90.00
_cell.angle_gamma   90.00
#
_symmetry.space_group_name_H-M   'P 1'
#
loop_
_entity.id
_entity.type
_entity.pdbx_description
1 polymer ?
#
loop_
_entity_poly.entity_id
_entity_poly.type
_entity_poly.pdbx_seq_one_letter_code
_entity_poly.pdbx_strand_id
1 'polypeptide(L)'
;MAAETLELLPQTGVAESETRRDSALTRRASLNVAQALLDYSVKLGVGLVIVPILVSGLGRTLFGVWEMLGRLAGYIESADGRSTHALRLVISNQQSSDDHTAKRRWIGSALAVWICFLPFWATAGALLIWLAPSITKVPPEFHFTVRVACGLMMGAVILGGLASLPESVLRGMN
;
A
#
# COMPACT_ATOMS: atom_id res chain seq x y z
N MET A 1 68.43 15.19 -21.66
CA MET A 1 67.51 16.34 -21.57
C MET A 1 66.46 16.16 -22.67
N ALA A 2 65.36 15.47 -22.35
CA ALA A 2 64.18 15.37 -23.20
C ALA A 2 63.00 14.96 -22.31
N ALA A 3 62.19 15.98 -22.01
CA ALA A 3 60.77 15.96 -21.68
C ALA A 3 60.24 14.92 -20.67
N GLU A 4 60.17 15.37 -19.41
CA GLU A 4 58.95 15.25 -18.61
C GLU A 4 57.73 15.67 -19.45
N THR A 5 56.87 14.73 -19.81
CA THR A 5 55.44 14.97 -20.08
C THR A 5 54.70 13.65 -19.86
N LEU A 6 54.64 13.23 -18.58
CA LEU A 6 53.67 12.25 -18.14
C LEU A 6 52.33 13.00 -18.07
N GLU A 7 51.54 12.83 -19.12
CA GLU A 7 50.18 13.35 -19.27
C GLU A 7 49.31 12.88 -18.10
N LEU A 8 49.21 13.73 -17.08
CA LEU A 8 48.20 13.68 -16.02
C LEU A 8 46.83 13.97 -16.66
N LEU A 9 46.22 12.94 -17.25
CA LEU A 9 44.82 13.00 -17.64
C LEU A 9 43.96 13.24 -16.39
N PRO A 10 43.00 14.18 -16.44
CA PRO A 10 42.29 14.66 -15.26
C PRO A 10 41.38 13.57 -14.67
N GLN A 11 41.77 13.03 -13.51
CA GLN A 11 40.95 12.19 -12.62
C GLN A 11 39.75 12.96 -12.01
N THR A 12 39.57 14.23 -12.34
CA THR A 12 38.54 15.12 -11.77
C THR A 12 37.12 14.73 -12.21
N GLY A 13 36.96 14.14 -13.40
CA GLY A 13 35.64 13.76 -13.92
C GLY A 13 34.95 12.64 -13.14
N VAL A 14 35.72 11.73 -12.53
CA VAL A 14 35.16 10.60 -11.76
C VAL A 14 34.67 11.08 -10.39
N ALA A 15 35.50 11.83 -9.66
CA ALA A 15 35.18 12.33 -8.31
C ALA A 15 34.02 13.35 -8.31
N GLU A 16 33.93 14.24 -9.32
CA GLU A 16 32.79 15.14 -9.46
C GLU A 16 31.50 14.40 -9.81
N SER A 17 31.60 13.32 -10.61
CA SER A 17 30.44 12.51 -10.98
C SER A 17 29.86 11.72 -9.81
N GLU A 18 30.71 11.21 -8.91
CA GLU A 18 30.29 10.50 -7.69
C GLU A 18 29.62 11.45 -6.69
N THR A 19 30.25 12.59 -6.40
CA THR A 19 29.71 13.59 -5.47
C THR A 19 28.34 14.13 -5.93
N ARG A 20 28.17 14.33 -7.24
CA ARG A 20 26.90 14.78 -7.83
C ARG A 20 25.82 13.69 -7.78
N ARG A 21 26.20 12.41 -7.94
CA ARG A 21 25.28 11.27 -7.78
C ARG A 21 24.81 11.13 -6.34
N ASP A 22 25.71 11.23 -5.37
CA ASP A 22 25.36 11.10 -3.94
C ASP A 22 24.39 12.19 -3.49
N SER A 23 24.66 13.45 -3.85
CA SER A 23 23.75 14.57 -3.58
C SER A 23 22.37 14.38 -4.24
N ALA A 24 22.33 13.85 -5.47
CA ALA A 24 21.08 13.53 -6.15
C ALA A 24 20.31 12.38 -5.47
N LEU A 25 21.01 11.35 -4.95
CA LEU A 25 20.40 10.24 -4.20
C LEU A 25 19.86 10.71 -2.85
N THR A 26 20.62 11.50 -2.08
CA THR A 26 20.16 12.07 -0.81
C THR A 26 18.95 12.99 -1.01
N ARG A 27 18.96 13.81 -2.07
CA ARG A 27 17.82 14.68 -2.42
C ARG A 27 16.57 13.89 -2.82
N ARG A 28 16.72 12.78 -3.57
CA ARG A 28 15.58 11.91 -3.90
C ARG A 28 15.04 11.21 -2.67
N ALA A 29 15.91 10.72 -1.79
CA ALA A 29 15.52 10.11 -0.54
C ALA A 29 14.75 11.10 0.36
N SER A 30 15.21 12.35 0.48
CA SER A 30 14.52 13.36 1.29
C SER A 30 13.15 13.75 0.73
N LEU A 31 13.00 13.83 -0.59
CA LEU A 31 11.72 14.05 -1.25
C LEU A 31 10.74 12.89 -1.01
N ASN A 32 11.22 11.63 -1.07
CA ASN A 32 10.40 10.46 -0.77
C ASN A 32 9.94 10.42 0.69
N VAL A 33 10.82 10.80 1.62
CA VAL A 33 10.44 10.94 3.05
C VAL A 33 9.41 12.05 3.24
N ALA A 34 9.59 13.21 2.60
CA ALA A 34 8.65 14.32 2.68
C ALA A 34 7.25 13.91 2.15
N GLN A 35 7.20 13.19 1.03
CA GLN A 35 5.95 12.64 0.50
C GLN A 35 5.28 11.69 1.51
N ALA A 36 6.04 10.76 2.08
CA ALA A 36 5.51 9.80 3.05
C ALA A 36 4.98 10.50 4.32
N LEU A 37 5.67 11.55 4.80
CA LEU A 37 5.22 12.34 5.94
C LEU A 37 3.93 13.11 5.63
N LEU A 38 3.81 13.67 4.43
CA LEU A 38 2.61 14.38 4.01
C LEU A 38 1.41 13.44 3.92
N ASP A 39 1.57 12.28 3.27
CA ASP A 39 0.54 11.24 3.19
C ASP A 39 0.08 10.79 4.59
N TYR A 40 1.03 10.57 5.51
CA TYR A 40 0.72 10.17 6.88
C TYR A 40 0.01 11.28 7.66
N SER A 41 0.44 12.54 7.50
CA SER A 41 -0.15 13.69 8.17
C SER A 41 -1.59 13.93 7.73
N VAL A 42 -1.88 13.77 6.43
CA VAL A 42 -3.24 13.85 5.90
C VAL A 42 -4.12 12.76 6.50
N LYS A 43 -3.65 11.50 6.52
CA LYS A 43 -4.41 10.39 7.14
C LYS A 43 -4.71 10.65 8.61
N LEU A 44 -3.74 11.16 9.35
CA LEU A 44 -3.89 11.48 10.77
C LEU A 44 -4.90 12.62 10.97
N GLY A 45 -4.81 13.69 10.17
CA GLY A 45 -5.76 14.80 10.20
C GLY A 45 -7.19 14.37 9.88
N VAL A 46 -7.37 13.54 8.85
CA VAL A 46 -8.69 12.97 8.52
C VAL A 46 -9.22 12.12 9.67
N GLY A 47 -8.39 11.24 10.25
CA GLY A 47 -8.78 10.42 11.39
C GLY A 47 -9.22 11.25 12.60
N LEU A 48 -8.53 12.36 12.88
CA LEU A 48 -8.84 13.25 13.99
C LEU A 48 -10.20 13.94 13.85
N VAL A 49 -10.67 14.15 12.62
CA VAL A 49 -12.01 14.74 12.36
C VAL A 49 -13.08 13.67 12.27
N ILE A 50 -12.80 12.55 11.58
CA ILE A 50 -13.79 11.51 11.30
C ILE A 50 -14.13 10.68 12.55
N VAL A 51 -13.14 10.38 13.41
CA VAL A 51 -13.37 9.57 14.61
C VAL A 51 -14.34 10.22 15.61
N PRO A 52 -14.20 11.51 15.99
CA PRO A 52 -15.19 12.17 16.85
C PRO A 52 -16.60 12.17 16.27
N ILE A 53 -16.74 12.38 14.95
CA ILE A 53 -18.04 12.35 14.27
C ILE A 53 -18.65 10.96 14.39
N LEU A 54 -17.89 9.90 14.10
CA LEU A 54 -18.32 8.51 14.26
C LEU A 54 -18.75 8.19 15.70
N VAL A 55 -17.93 8.57 16.70
CA VAL A 55 -18.24 8.32 18.12
C VAL A 55 -19.53 9.05 18.52
N SER A 56 -19.72 10.28 18.06
CA SER A 56 -20.93 11.05 18.36
C SER A 56 -22.19 10.48 17.68
N GLY A 57 -22.07 9.95 16.46
CA GLY A 57 -23.19 9.38 15.71
C GLY A 57 -23.56 7.96 16.13
N LEU A 58 -22.58 7.08 16.36
CA LEU A 58 -22.79 5.66 16.69
C LEU A 58 -22.96 5.44 18.19
N GLY A 59 -22.42 6.33 19.03
CA GLY A 59 -22.27 6.10 20.46
C GLY A 59 -21.19 5.06 20.78
N ARG A 60 -20.89 4.90 22.07
CA ARG A 60 -19.75 4.11 22.55
C ARG A 60 -19.80 2.64 22.15
N THR A 61 -20.98 2.01 22.25
CA THR A 61 -21.14 0.56 22.01
C THR A 61 -20.92 0.22 20.54
N LEU A 62 -21.64 0.89 19.63
CA LEU A 62 -21.52 0.61 18.19
C LEU A 62 -20.17 1.07 17.63
N PHE A 63 -19.57 2.13 18.19
CA PHE A 63 -18.20 2.50 17.86
C PHE A 63 -17.19 1.41 18.26
N GLY A 64 -17.35 0.81 19.45
CA GLY A 64 -16.52 -0.32 19.87
C GLY A 64 -16.65 -1.53 18.93
N VAL A 65 -17.88 -1.82 18.48
CA VAL A 65 -18.14 -2.86 17.47
C VAL A 65 -17.45 -2.52 16.14
N TRP A 66 -17.59 -1.29 15.66
CA TRP A 66 -16.95 -0.80 14.45
C TRP A 66 -15.42 -0.98 14.49
N GLU A 67 -14.77 -0.54 15.57
CA GLU A 67 -13.33 -0.71 15.78
C GLU A 67 -12.91 -2.20 15.78
N MET A 68 -13.72 -3.05 16.43
CA MET A 68 -13.45 -4.48 16.48
C MET A 68 -13.57 -5.14 15.10
N LEU A 69 -14.61 -4.79 14.33
CA LEU A 69 -14.73 -5.21 12.93
C LEU A 69 -13.52 -4.72 12.12
N GLY A 70 -13.07 -3.49 12.32
CA GLY A 70 -11.93 -2.90 11.63
C GLY A 70 -10.66 -3.74 11.83
N ARG A 71 -10.40 -4.15 13.07
CA ARG A 71 -9.28 -5.03 13.41
C ARG A 71 -9.41 -6.41 12.76
N LEU A 72 -10.61 -7.00 12.79
CA LEU A 72 -10.87 -8.30 12.16
C LEU A 72 -10.64 -8.26 10.65
N ALA A 73 -11.12 -7.21 9.98
CA ALA A 73 -10.85 -6.98 8.57
C ALA A 73 -9.34 -6.83 8.28
N GLY A 74 -8.61 -6.09 9.14
CA GLY A 74 -7.16 -5.94 9.01
C GLY A 74 -6.37 -7.25 9.16
N TYR A 75 -6.84 -8.19 9.97
CA TYR A 75 -6.24 -9.53 10.04
C TYR A 75 -6.43 -10.33 8.75
N ILE A 76 -7.59 -10.21 8.10
CA ILE A 76 -7.83 -10.83 6.78
C ILE A 76 -6.96 -10.17 5.71
N GLU A 77 -6.85 -8.85 5.72
CA GLU A 77 -6.00 -8.11 4.77
C GLU A 77 -4.52 -8.52 4.88
N SER A 78 -4.05 -8.80 6.08
CA SER A 78 -2.69 -9.31 6.31
C SER A 78 -2.47 -10.70 5.69
N ALA A 79 -3.53 -11.45 5.40
CA ALA A 79 -3.48 -12.79 4.82
C ALA A 79 -3.38 -12.82 3.29
N ASP A 80 -3.36 -11.67 2.59
CA ASP A 80 -3.27 -11.57 1.12
C ASP A 80 -1.92 -12.02 0.51
N GLY A 81 -1.05 -12.63 1.32
CA GLY A 81 0.25 -13.15 0.88
C GLY A 81 1.22 -12.08 0.35
N ARG A 82 0.88 -10.79 0.45
CA ARG A 82 1.68 -9.65 -0.03
C ARG A 82 1.96 -9.70 -1.55
N SER A 83 1.04 -10.23 -2.35
CA SER A 83 1.16 -10.34 -3.81
C SER A 83 1.56 -9.01 -4.48
N THR A 84 1.01 -7.89 -4.01
CA THR A 84 1.34 -6.53 -4.47
C THR A 84 2.76 -6.09 -4.11
N HIS A 85 3.32 -6.56 -2.99
CA HIS A 85 4.72 -6.29 -2.62
C HIS A 85 5.71 -7.12 -3.44
N ALA A 86 5.38 -8.39 -3.71
CA ALA A 86 6.19 -9.23 -4.60
C ALA A 86 6.20 -8.65 -6.02
N LEU A 87 5.07 -8.17 -6.50
CA LEU A 87 4.98 -7.43 -7.76
C LEU A 87 5.81 -6.15 -7.72
N ARG A 88 5.68 -5.33 -6.67
CA ARG A 88 6.45 -4.08 -6.54
C ARG A 88 7.95 -4.36 -6.54
N LEU A 89 8.39 -5.43 -5.89
CA LEU A 89 9.79 -5.87 -5.90
C LEU A 89 10.23 -6.24 -7.33
N VAL A 90 9.45 -7.04 -8.05
CA VAL A 90 9.75 -7.44 -9.44
C VAL A 90 9.79 -6.23 -10.39
N ILE A 91 8.84 -5.29 -10.26
CA ILE A 91 8.80 -4.07 -11.08
C ILE A 91 9.98 -3.16 -10.76
N SER A 92 10.28 -2.93 -9.47
CA SER A 92 11.41 -2.08 -9.05
C SER A 92 12.77 -2.64 -9.51
N ASN A 93 12.92 -3.96 -9.54
CA ASN A 93 14.15 -4.61 -9.97
C ASN A 93 14.37 -4.55 -11.50
N GLN A 94 13.32 -4.26 -12.27
CA GLN A 94 13.37 -4.17 -13.73
C GLN A 94 12.97 -2.78 -14.27
N GLN A 95 13.00 -1.76 -13.41
CA GLN A 95 12.61 -0.39 -13.78
C GLN A 95 13.47 0.23 -14.90
N SER A 96 14.73 -0.22 -15.07
CA SER A 96 15.66 0.29 -16.08
C SER A 96 15.53 -0.35 -17.46
N SER A 97 14.61 -1.30 -17.64
CA SER A 97 14.36 -1.94 -18.94
C SER A 97 13.37 -1.11 -19.77
N ASP A 98 13.74 -0.82 -21.03
CA ASP A 98 12.95 0.01 -21.95
C ASP A 98 11.85 -0.77 -22.70
N ASP A 99 11.67 -2.07 -22.37
CA ASP A 99 10.67 -2.93 -23.01
C ASP A 99 9.26 -2.68 -22.45
N HIS A 100 8.50 -1.88 -23.17
CA HIS A 100 7.11 -1.52 -22.84
C HIS A 100 6.16 -2.74 -22.91
N THR A 101 6.50 -3.75 -23.71
CA THR A 101 5.73 -5.00 -23.86
C THR A 101 5.85 -5.87 -22.61
N ALA A 102 7.04 -5.94 -22.02
CA ALA A 102 7.29 -6.64 -20.76
C ALA A 102 6.54 -5.99 -19.58
N LYS A 103 6.50 -4.65 -19.52
CA LYS A 103 5.77 -3.90 -18.48
C LYS A 103 4.26 -4.19 -18.49
N ARG A 104 3.64 -4.25 -19.67
CA ARG A 104 2.20 -4.63 -19.80
C ARG A 104 1.94 -6.07 -19.34
N ARG A 105 2.88 -7.00 -19.59
CA ARG A 105 2.80 -8.39 -19.13
C ARG A 105 2.81 -8.46 -17.60
N TRP A 106 3.64 -7.67 -16.93
CA TRP A 106 3.72 -7.67 -15.46
C TRP A 106 2.45 -7.15 -14.80
N ILE A 107 1.87 -6.07 -15.33
CA ILE A 107 0.57 -5.56 -14.88
C ILE A 107 -0.53 -6.62 -15.08
N GLY A 108 -0.53 -7.30 -16.22
CA GLY A 108 -1.47 -8.41 -16.48
C GLY A 108 -1.29 -9.58 -15.51
N SER A 109 -0.05 -9.98 -15.21
CA SER A 109 0.24 -11.04 -14.25
C SER A 109 -0.16 -10.64 -12.82
N ALA A 110 0.04 -9.38 -12.44
CA ALA A 110 -0.41 -8.85 -11.15
C ALA A 110 -1.92 -8.93 -10.98
N LEU A 111 -2.66 -8.47 -12.00
CA LEU A 111 -4.10 -8.52 -12.00
C LEU A 111 -4.61 -9.96 -11.98
N ALA A 112 -3.96 -10.87 -12.73
CA ALA A 112 -4.31 -12.29 -12.71
C ALA A 112 -4.09 -12.93 -11.33
N VAL A 113 -2.98 -12.61 -10.65
CA VAL A 113 -2.73 -13.07 -9.27
C VAL A 113 -3.77 -12.48 -8.31
N TRP A 114 -4.08 -11.18 -8.43
CA TRP A 114 -5.10 -10.54 -7.61
C TRP A 114 -6.48 -11.19 -7.77
N ILE A 115 -6.91 -11.45 -9.02
CA ILE A 115 -8.16 -12.18 -9.31
C ILE A 115 -8.13 -13.60 -8.75
N CYS A 116 -6.98 -14.28 -8.77
CA CYS A 116 -6.83 -15.62 -8.21
C CYS A 116 -6.98 -15.65 -6.68
N PHE A 117 -6.57 -14.57 -5.99
CA PHE A 117 -6.75 -14.42 -4.54
C PHE A 117 -8.14 -13.90 -4.14
N LEU A 118 -8.88 -13.28 -5.06
CA LEU A 118 -10.25 -12.79 -4.84
C LEU A 118 -11.21 -13.85 -4.26
N PRO A 119 -11.32 -15.10 -4.78
CA PRO A 119 -12.21 -16.11 -4.20
C PRO A 119 -11.80 -16.52 -2.77
N PHE A 120 -10.51 -16.51 -2.46
CA PHE A 120 -10.03 -16.77 -1.10
C PHE A 120 -10.48 -15.66 -0.14
N TRP A 121 -10.30 -14.40 -0.54
CA TRP A 121 -10.77 -13.24 0.21
C TRP A 121 -12.29 -13.17 0.36
N ALA A 122 -13.03 -13.48 -0.71
CA ALA A 122 -14.49 -13.53 -0.68
C ALA A 122 -14.99 -14.58 0.32
N THR A 123 -14.33 -15.74 0.37
CA THR A 123 -14.67 -16.82 1.30
C THR A 123 -14.35 -16.42 2.75
N ALA A 124 -13.16 -15.87 3.00
CA ALA A 124 -12.76 -15.37 4.32
C ALA A 124 -13.69 -14.24 4.80
N GLY A 125 -14.03 -13.31 3.91
CA GLY A 125 -14.97 -12.22 4.18
C GLY A 125 -16.39 -12.71 4.46
N ALA A 126 -16.90 -13.67 3.68
CA ALA A 126 -18.22 -14.26 3.92
C ALA A 126 -18.29 -14.97 5.28
N LEU A 127 -17.25 -15.73 5.63
CA LEU A 127 -17.12 -16.37 6.94
C LEU A 127 -17.11 -15.31 8.05
N LEU A 128 -16.32 -14.24 7.89
CA LEU A 128 -16.25 -13.16 8.86
C LEU A 128 -17.60 -12.46 9.04
N ILE A 129 -18.31 -12.15 7.95
CA ILE A 129 -19.65 -11.52 7.99
C ILE A 129 -20.62 -12.41 8.78
N TRP A 130 -20.56 -13.72 8.57
CA TRP A 130 -21.42 -14.67 9.29
C TRP A 130 -21.11 -14.73 10.79
N LEU A 131 -19.82 -14.75 11.15
CA LEU A 131 -19.33 -14.81 12.54
C LEU A 131 -19.29 -13.46 13.27
N ALA A 132 -19.35 -12.34 12.56
CA ALA A 132 -19.16 -10.99 13.11
C ALA A 132 -20.10 -10.68 14.30
N PRO A 133 -21.43 -10.95 14.24
CA PRO A 133 -22.31 -10.71 15.39
C PRO A 133 -21.95 -11.56 16.62
N SER A 134 -21.51 -12.80 16.40
CA SER A 134 -21.13 -13.73 17.48
C SER A 134 -19.82 -13.32 18.16
N ILE A 135 -18.82 -12.87 17.37
CA ILE A 135 -17.53 -12.41 17.88
C ILE A 135 -17.68 -11.12 18.69
N THR A 136 -18.49 -10.19 18.17
CA THR A 136 -18.72 -8.87 18.79
C THR A 136 -19.70 -8.93 19.96
N LYS A 137 -20.38 -10.08 20.17
CA LYS A 137 -21.34 -10.33 21.27
C LYS A 137 -22.44 -9.25 21.34
N VAL A 138 -22.89 -8.77 20.19
CA VAL A 138 -23.92 -7.73 20.11
C VAL A 138 -25.31 -8.30 20.39
N PRO A 139 -26.22 -7.49 20.97
CA PRO A 139 -27.62 -7.88 21.12
C PRO A 139 -28.25 -8.27 19.77
N PRO A 140 -29.23 -9.22 19.75
CA PRO A 140 -29.84 -9.73 18.52
C PRO A 140 -30.39 -8.64 17.58
N GLU A 141 -30.85 -7.52 18.15
CA GLU A 141 -31.38 -6.37 17.42
C GLU A 141 -30.37 -5.72 16.45
N PHE A 142 -29.06 -5.85 16.72
CA PHE A 142 -28.01 -5.27 15.89
C PHE A 142 -27.33 -6.28 14.96
N HIS A 143 -27.73 -7.56 14.96
CA HIS A 143 -27.06 -8.60 14.16
C HIS A 143 -27.07 -8.27 12.66
N PHE A 144 -28.19 -7.77 12.15
CA PHE A 144 -28.30 -7.37 10.75
C PHE A 144 -27.40 -6.18 10.43
N THR A 145 -27.44 -5.12 11.26
CA THR A 145 -26.61 -3.92 11.11
C THR A 145 -25.12 -4.26 11.10
N VAL A 146 -24.68 -5.13 12.02
CA VAL A 146 -23.28 -5.58 12.09
C VAL A 146 -22.87 -6.37 10.84
N ARG A 147 -23.73 -7.25 10.32
CA ARG A 147 -23.47 -7.99 9.08
C ARG A 147 -23.33 -7.07 7.88
N VAL A 148 -24.24 -6.10 7.74
CA VAL A 148 -24.19 -5.10 6.65
C VAL A 148 -22.93 -4.25 6.76
N ALA A 149 -22.60 -3.74 7.96
CA ALA A 149 -21.38 -2.96 8.18
C ALA A 149 -20.12 -3.77 7.86
N CYS A 150 -20.04 -5.01 8.33
CA CYS A 150 -18.93 -5.91 8.01
C CYS A 150 -18.83 -6.19 6.51
N GLY A 151 -19.97 -6.41 5.84
CA GLY A 151 -20.01 -6.64 4.39
C GLY A 151 -19.54 -5.43 3.58
N LEU A 152 -19.99 -4.23 3.95
CA LEU A 152 -19.53 -2.98 3.34
C LEU A 152 -18.03 -2.78 3.53
N MET A 153 -17.51 -3.06 4.72
CA MET A 153 -16.10 -2.90 5.00
C MET A 153 -15.25 -3.93 4.23
N MET A 154 -15.68 -5.19 4.14
CA MET A 154 -15.01 -6.18 3.29
C MET A 154 -15.04 -5.79 1.81
N GLY A 155 -16.16 -5.27 1.32
CA GLY A 155 -16.27 -4.74 -0.03
C GLY A 155 -15.29 -3.58 -0.27
N ALA A 156 -15.18 -2.66 0.69
CA ALA A 156 -14.23 -1.55 0.62
C ALA A 156 -12.77 -2.03 0.57
N VAL A 157 -12.41 -3.05 1.37
CA VAL A 157 -11.05 -3.60 1.36
C VAL A 157 -10.73 -4.27 0.02
N ILE A 158 -11.66 -5.08 -0.53
CA ILE A 158 -11.48 -5.71 -1.84
C ILE A 158 -11.30 -4.65 -2.95
N LEU A 159 -12.14 -3.62 -2.97
CA LEU A 159 -12.02 -2.51 -3.92
C LEU A 159 -10.70 -1.73 -3.74
N GLY A 160 -10.26 -1.53 -2.50
CA GLY A 160 -8.97 -0.93 -2.17
C GLY A 160 -7.79 -1.74 -2.70
N GLY A 161 -7.85 -3.08 -2.60
CA GLY A 161 -6.88 -3.99 -3.20
C GLY A 161 -6.74 -3.79 -4.71
N LEU A 162 -7.85 -3.66 -5.44
CA LEU A 162 -7.84 -3.37 -6.87
C LEU A 162 -7.20 -2.00 -7.19
N ALA A 163 -7.53 -0.98 -6.40
CA ALA A 163 -6.98 0.37 -6.55
C ALA A 163 -5.47 0.45 -6.21
N SER A 164 -4.96 -0.48 -5.40
CA SER A 164 -3.53 -0.54 -5.04
C SER A 164 -2.62 -0.95 -6.19
N LEU A 165 -3.15 -1.64 -7.21
CA LEU A 165 -2.40 -2.08 -8.40
C LEU A 165 -1.86 -0.91 -9.23
N PRO A 166 -2.70 0.04 -9.72
CA PRO A 166 -2.20 1.19 -10.47
C PRO A 166 -1.32 2.10 -9.59
N GLU A 167 -1.65 2.24 -8.31
CA GLU A 167 -0.83 2.99 -7.36
C GLU A 167 0.58 2.40 -7.22
N SER A 168 0.70 1.07 -7.17
CA SER A 168 1.98 0.38 -7.09
C SER A 168 2.82 0.53 -8.36
N VAL A 169 2.18 0.62 -9.53
CA VAL A 169 2.86 0.93 -10.79
C VAL A 169 3.41 2.36 -10.76
N LEU A 170 2.59 3.34 -10.35
CA LEU A 170 2.99 4.75 -10.26
C LEU A 170 4.14 4.95 -9.26
N ARG A 171 4.04 4.37 -8.06
CA ARG A 171 5.10 4.42 -7.05
C ARG A 171 6.32 3.54 -7.37
N GLY A 172 6.21 2.62 -8.34
CA GLY A 172 7.33 1.78 -8.78
C GLY A 172 8.19 2.45 -9.85
N MET A 173 7.67 3.50 -10.50
CA MET A 173 8.38 4.28 -11.52
C MET A 173 9.15 5.48 -10.97
N ASN A 174 8.98 5.81 -9.68
CA ASN A 174 9.49 7.03 -9.03
C ASN A 174 10.39 6.67 -7.85
#